data_AF-A0A6N8JAP6-F1
#
_entry.id   AF-A0A6N8JAP6-F1
#
_cell.length_a   1.000
_cell.length_b   1.000
_cell.length_c   1.000
_cell.angle_alpha   90.00
_cell.angle_beta   90.00
_cell.angle_gamma   90.00
#
_symmetry.space_group_name_H-M   'P 1'
#
loop_
_entity.id
_entity.type
_entity.pdbx_description
1 polymer ?
#
loop_
_entity_poly.entity_id
_entity_poly.type
_entity_poly.pdbx_seq_one_letter_code
_entity_poly.pdbx_strand_id
1 'polypeptide(L)'
;MVNIVLIDIFYSIPAGALLNAILFTLGLSYLLLLQWSALKEFFIRVRPALPAIRLGGIKNLLRLALAVYAFGFIYYVTTTKAPSELTGKWRVDQLVRNNDTAKVNDWLKDSLSWKNIYLEDYGRATFSPNPYVVESARAMAGKYIYTEQQQTIRFVLHSPASATDTLYAAVTMPAAGHMQWKMVCDKDTVSLMLTKVPENLHR
;
A
#
# COMPACT_ATOMS: atom_id res chain seq x y z
N MET A 1 -19.58 8.26 14.99
CA MET A 1 -19.63 7.64 13.64
C MET A 1 -19.84 8.63 12.50
N VAL A 2 -20.01 9.94 12.77
CA VAL A 2 -20.08 11.00 11.74
C VAL A 2 -18.91 10.98 10.77
N ASN A 3 -17.70 10.63 11.23
CA ASN A 3 -16.51 10.49 10.39
C ASN A 3 -16.69 9.44 9.28
N ILE A 4 -17.36 8.31 9.55
CA ILE A 4 -17.59 7.26 8.55
C ILE A 4 -18.61 7.73 7.50
N VAL A 5 -19.67 8.42 7.92
CA VAL A 5 -20.63 9.03 6.98
C VAL A 5 -19.96 10.07 6.09
N LEU A 6 -19.06 10.89 6.66
CA LEU A 6 -18.28 11.87 5.89
C LEU A 6 -17.33 11.19 4.91
N ILE A 7 -16.65 10.11 5.31
CA ILE A 7 -15.80 9.32 4.42
C ILE A 7 -16.63 8.73 3.28
N ASP A 8 -17.78 8.13 3.57
CA ASP A 8 -18.63 7.54 2.52
C ASP A 8 -19.11 8.58 1.50
N ILE A 9 -19.39 9.80 1.95
CA ILE A 9 -19.75 10.94 1.09
C ILE A 9 -18.55 11.43 0.27
N PHE A 10 -17.38 11.63 0.90
CA PHE A 10 -16.21 12.19 0.21
C PHE A 10 -15.54 11.21 -0.75
N TYR A 11 -15.66 9.91 -0.50
CA TYR A 11 -15.03 8.85 -1.30
C TYR A 11 -16.00 8.13 -2.25
N SER A 12 -17.23 8.64 -2.42
CA SER A 12 -18.23 8.10 -3.36
C SER A 12 -18.47 6.60 -3.19
N ILE A 13 -18.55 6.15 -1.94
CA ILE A 13 -18.78 4.75 -1.57
C ILE A 13 -20.21 4.35 -2.00
N PRO A 14 -20.48 3.07 -2.38
CA PRO A 14 -21.79 2.65 -2.88
C PRO A 14 -22.96 3.03 -1.97
N ALA A 15 -24.09 3.44 -2.57
CA ALA A 15 -25.25 4.01 -1.88
C ALA A 15 -25.83 3.13 -0.75
N GLY A 16 -25.74 1.80 -0.88
CA GLY A 16 -26.18 0.88 0.16
C GLY A 16 -25.35 0.95 1.45
N ALA A 17 -24.04 1.17 1.34
CA ALA A 17 -23.16 1.33 2.49
C ALA A 17 -23.41 2.68 3.18
N LEU A 18 -23.58 3.76 2.40
CA LEU A 18 -23.92 5.09 2.91
C LEU A 18 -25.22 5.07 3.72
N LEU A 19 -26.26 4.39 3.22
CA LEU A 19 -27.56 4.30 3.91
C LEU A 19 -27.44 3.55 5.26
N ASN A 20 -26.66 2.47 5.30
CA ASN A 20 -26.36 1.76 6.54
C ASN A 20 -25.57 2.63 7.52
N ALA A 21 -24.55 3.35 7.05
CA ALA A 21 -23.75 4.24 7.88
C ALA A 21 -24.59 5.38 8.49
N ILE A 22 -25.53 5.95 7.73
CA ILE A 22 -26.49 6.95 8.21
C ILE A 22 -27.41 6.34 9.27
N LEU A 23 -28.02 5.18 9.00
CA LEU A 23 -28.92 4.50 9.95
C LEU A 23 -28.22 4.17 11.26
N PHE A 24 -27.01 3.61 11.22
CA PHE A 24 -26.24 3.32 12.44
C PHE A 24 -25.85 4.59 13.17
N THR A 25 -25.47 5.66 12.45
CA THR A 25 -25.13 6.93 13.09
C THR A 25 -26.33 7.55 13.79
N LEU A 26 -27.52 7.51 13.17
CA LEU A 26 -28.76 8.00 13.78
C LEU A 26 -29.19 7.13 14.96
N GLY A 27 -29.19 5.81 14.82
CA GLY A 27 -29.56 4.89 15.90
C GLY A 27 -28.64 5.03 17.11
N LEU A 28 -27.33 5.14 16.90
CA LEU A 28 -26.37 5.31 17.99
C LEU A 28 -26.49 6.70 18.62
N SER A 29 -26.71 7.75 17.82
CA SER A 29 -26.95 9.10 18.34
C SER A 29 -28.22 9.16 19.18
N TYR A 30 -29.28 8.48 18.73
CA TYR A 30 -30.52 8.34 19.47
C TYR A 30 -30.30 7.64 20.82
N LEU A 31 -29.59 6.50 20.83
CA LEU A 31 -29.27 5.78 22.07
C LEU A 31 -28.40 6.62 23.03
N LEU A 32 -27.42 7.35 22.50
CA LEU A 32 -26.58 8.28 23.27
C LEU A 32 -27.41 9.42 23.88
N LEU A 33 -28.35 9.98 23.13
CA LEU A 33 -29.23 11.04 23.61
C LEU A 33 -30.25 10.50 24.63
N LEU A 34 -30.78 9.29 24.42
CA LEU A 34 -31.71 8.63 25.32
C LEU A 34 -31.09 8.37 26.69
N GLN A 35 -29.82 7.95 26.72
CA GLN A 35 -29.06 7.70 27.95
C GLN A 35 -28.20 8.90 28.36
N TRP A 36 -28.47 10.10 27.82
CA TRP A 36 -27.61 11.26 28.02
C TRP A 36 -27.45 11.64 29.50
N SER A 37 -28.52 11.52 30.30
CA SER A 37 -28.47 11.78 31.74
C SER A 37 -27.51 10.82 32.47
N ALA A 38 -27.61 9.52 32.20
CA ALA A 38 -26.75 8.48 32.76
C ALA A 38 -25.30 8.63 32.28
N LEU A 39 -25.09 8.92 31.00
CA LEU A 39 -23.76 9.21 30.43
C LEU A 39 -23.14 10.46 31.04
N LYS A 40 -23.92 11.53 31.20
CA LYS A 40 -23.48 12.76 31.84
C LYS A 40 -23.09 12.51 33.29
N GLU A 41 -23.87 11.73 34.02
CA GLU A 41 -23.53 11.36 35.40
C GLU A 41 -22.26 10.49 35.47
N PHE A 42 -22.15 9.48 34.62
CA PHE A 42 -20.98 8.61 34.54
C PHE A 42 -19.70 9.37 34.17
N PHE A 43 -19.73 10.21 33.14
CA PHE A 43 -18.53 10.90 32.65
C PHE A 43 -18.18 12.19 33.40
N ILE A 44 -19.18 12.90 33.95
CA ILE A 44 -18.96 14.20 34.63
C ILE A 44 -18.92 14.04 36.15
N ARG A 45 -19.72 13.13 36.73
CA ARG A 45 -19.86 13.02 38.20
C ARG A 45 -18.91 11.99 38.81
N VAL A 46 -18.49 10.98 38.07
CA VAL A 46 -17.43 10.06 38.51
C VAL A 46 -16.12 10.82 38.49
N ARG A 47 -15.75 11.38 39.65
CA ARG A 47 -14.38 11.83 39.88
C ARG A 47 -13.48 10.64 39.59
N PRO A 48 -12.45 10.79 38.74
CA PRO A 48 -11.53 9.69 38.50
C PRO A 48 -10.88 9.32 39.83
N ALA A 49 -11.30 8.19 40.41
CA ALA A 49 -10.56 7.46 41.44
C ALA A 49 -9.39 6.68 40.80
N LEU A 50 -9.03 7.04 39.57
CA LEU A 50 -7.79 6.61 38.95
C LEU A 50 -6.67 7.35 39.68
N PRO A 51 -5.67 6.63 40.24
CA PRO A 51 -4.53 7.28 40.86
C PRO A 51 -3.91 8.23 39.83
N ALA A 52 -3.62 9.46 40.25
CA ALA A 52 -2.98 10.43 39.37
C ALA A 52 -1.64 9.85 38.90
N ILE A 53 -1.59 9.36 37.66
CA ILE A 53 -0.36 8.87 37.06
C ILE A 53 0.52 10.10 36.82
N ARG A 54 1.41 10.39 37.78
CA ARG A 54 2.36 11.50 37.73
C ARG A 54 3.53 11.12 36.83
N LEU A 55 3.28 11.08 35.53
CA LEU A 55 4.31 10.86 34.50
C LEU A 55 5.25 12.07 34.31
N GLY A 56 5.11 13.15 35.09
CA GLY A 56 6.02 14.30 35.07
C GLY A 56 6.34 14.79 33.65
N GLY A 57 7.63 15.00 33.37
CA GLY A 57 8.14 15.38 32.04
C GLY A 57 7.96 14.33 30.94
N ILE A 58 7.80 13.04 31.30
CA ILE A 58 7.59 11.95 30.33
C ILE A 58 6.27 12.15 29.58
N LYS A 59 5.24 12.73 30.22
CA LYS A 59 3.98 13.08 29.55
C LYS A 59 4.18 14.04 28.38
N ASN A 60 5.06 15.03 28.54
CA ASN A 60 5.36 15.99 27.48
C ASN A 60 6.23 15.36 26.39
N LEU A 61 7.18 14.50 26.77
CA LEU A 61 7.96 13.72 25.82
C LEU A 61 7.07 12.81 24.96
N LEU A 62 6.12 12.11 25.57
CA LEU A 62 5.20 11.22 24.85
C LEU A 62 4.29 11.99 23.89
N ARG A 63 3.81 13.18 24.30
CA ARG A 63 3.03 14.08 23.43
C ARG A 63 3.86 14.57 22.24
N LEU A 64 5.10 14.98 22.48
CA LEU A 64 6.01 15.40 21.42
C LEU A 64 6.34 14.24 20.48
N ALA A 65 6.63 13.05 21.01
CA ALA A 65 6.89 11.85 20.22
C ALA A 65 5.69 11.50 19.32
N LEU A 66 4.47 11.61 19.84
CA LEU A 66 3.26 11.37 19.06
C LEU A 66 3.12 12.39 17.91
N ALA A 67 3.38 13.68 18.19
CA ALA A 67 3.34 14.72 17.18
C ALA A 67 4.43 14.50 16.11
N VAL A 68 5.68 14.26 16.52
CA VAL A 68 6.80 13.97 15.62
C VAL A 68 6.52 12.74 14.77
N TYR A 69 5.96 11.68 15.35
CA TYR A 69 5.56 10.49 14.60
C TYR A 69 4.47 10.81 13.57
N ALA A 70 3.43 11.57 13.95
CA ALA A 70 2.35 11.93 13.04
C ALA A 70 2.86 12.77 11.85
N PHE A 71 3.65 13.82 12.12
CA PHE A 71 4.23 14.64 11.05
C PHE A 71 5.25 13.87 10.21
N GLY A 72 6.07 13.03 10.84
CA GLY A 72 7.02 12.17 10.14
C GLY A 72 6.32 11.16 9.23
N PHE A 73 5.21 10.58 9.67
CA PHE A 73 4.40 9.67 8.87
C PHE A 73 3.74 10.39 7.68
N ILE A 74 3.15 11.57 7.90
CA ILE A 74 2.57 12.39 6.81
C ILE A 74 3.66 12.71 5.78
N TYR A 75 4.81 13.22 6.23
CA TYR A 75 5.94 13.52 5.36
C TYR A 75 6.40 12.30 4.57
N TYR A 76 6.52 11.14 5.23
CA TYR A 76 6.88 9.89 4.56
C TYR A 76 5.87 9.57 3.45
N VAL A 77 4.58 9.52 3.75
CA VAL A 77 3.53 9.17 2.78
C VAL A 77 3.49 10.16 1.62
N THR A 78 3.66 11.47 1.87
CA THR A 78 3.64 12.47 0.79
C THR A 78 4.86 12.39 -0.11
N THR A 79 6.02 12.03 0.43
CA THR A 79 7.29 12.03 -0.33
C THR A 79 7.55 10.70 -1.03
N THR A 80 6.96 9.60 -0.55
CA THR A 80 7.06 8.28 -1.19
C THR A 80 5.89 7.96 -2.10
N LYS A 81 4.95 8.89 -2.30
CA LYS A 81 3.79 8.67 -3.16
C LYS A 81 4.23 8.56 -4.62
N ALA A 82 4.07 7.39 -5.21
CA ALA A 82 4.36 7.18 -6.62
C ALA A 82 3.24 7.74 -7.52
N PRO A 83 3.56 8.12 -8.77
CA PRO A 83 2.57 8.48 -9.78
C PRO A 83 1.49 7.39 -9.95
N SER A 84 0.22 7.80 -10.01
CA SER A 84 -0.92 6.87 -10.17
C SER A 84 -0.86 6.05 -11.46
N GLU A 85 -0.15 6.57 -12.46
CA GLU A 85 0.11 5.89 -13.73
C GLU A 85 0.96 4.63 -13.52
N LEU A 86 1.93 4.66 -12.61
CA LEU A 86 2.81 3.54 -12.27
C LEU A 86 2.17 2.54 -11.31
N THR A 87 1.35 3.02 -10.37
CA THR A 87 0.79 2.16 -9.31
C THR A 87 -0.27 1.20 -9.83
N GLY A 88 -0.41 0.06 -9.17
CA GLY A 88 -1.40 -0.98 -9.46
C GLY A 88 -0.77 -2.34 -9.77
N LYS A 89 -1.60 -3.24 -10.27
CA LYS A 89 -1.18 -4.57 -10.73
C LYS A 89 -0.77 -4.51 -12.20
N TRP A 90 0.40 -5.05 -12.50
CA TRP A 90 0.96 -5.20 -13.83
C TRP A 90 1.16 -6.66 -14.16
N ARG A 91 0.61 -7.11 -15.28
CA ARG A 91 0.89 -8.43 -15.83
C ARG A 91 2.15 -8.35 -16.66
N VAL A 92 3.07 -9.29 -16.49
CA VAL A 92 4.25 -9.46 -17.33
C VAL A 92 3.82 -10.23 -18.57
N ASP A 93 3.72 -9.55 -19.71
CA ASP A 93 3.37 -10.18 -20.99
C ASP A 93 4.59 -10.85 -21.63
N GLN A 94 5.78 -10.25 -21.47
CA GLN A 94 7.04 -10.81 -21.94
C GLN A 94 8.15 -10.57 -20.92
N LEU A 95 8.93 -11.62 -20.63
CA LEU A 95 10.16 -11.56 -19.87
C LEU A 95 11.28 -12.12 -20.73
N VAL A 96 12.30 -11.32 -20.99
CA VAL A 96 13.51 -11.73 -21.70
C VAL A 96 14.68 -11.62 -20.75
N ARG A 97 15.39 -12.72 -20.51
CA ARG A 97 16.60 -12.78 -19.68
C ARG A 97 17.76 -13.24 -20.56
N ASN A 98 18.81 -12.44 -20.71
CA ASN A 98 19.97 -12.75 -21.56
C ASN A 98 19.60 -13.17 -22.99
N ASN A 99 18.67 -12.45 -23.61
CA ASN A 99 18.08 -12.73 -24.93
C ASN A 99 17.20 -13.99 -25.02
N ASP A 100 17.05 -14.76 -23.95
CA ASP A 100 16.11 -15.88 -23.88
C ASP A 100 14.75 -15.42 -23.35
N THR A 101 13.69 -15.69 -24.10
CA THR A 101 12.32 -15.38 -23.67
C THR A 101 11.80 -16.47 -22.74
N ALA A 102 11.39 -16.09 -21.53
CA ALA A 102 10.82 -17.02 -20.57
C ALA A 102 9.51 -17.61 -21.08
N LYS A 103 9.34 -18.91 -20.90
CA LYS A 103 8.15 -19.65 -21.33
C LYS A 103 6.99 -19.42 -20.36
N VAL A 104 5.81 -19.80 -20.82
CA VAL A 104 4.55 -19.63 -20.06
C VAL A 104 4.63 -20.28 -18.69
N ASN A 105 5.22 -21.49 -18.58
CA ASN A 105 5.24 -22.30 -17.36
C ASN A 105 6.56 -22.28 -16.59
N ASP A 106 7.54 -21.46 -16.98
CA ASP A 106 8.84 -21.40 -16.29
C ASP A 106 8.68 -20.95 -14.83
N TRP A 107 7.63 -20.17 -14.54
CA TRP A 107 7.27 -19.79 -13.18
C TRP A 107 7.00 -20.98 -12.25
N LEU A 108 6.79 -22.21 -12.73
CA LEU A 108 6.63 -23.36 -11.83
C LEU A 108 7.94 -23.74 -11.12
N LYS A 109 9.08 -23.42 -11.72
CA LYS A 109 10.41 -23.83 -11.25
C LYS A 109 11.36 -22.66 -11.00
N ASP A 110 11.15 -21.53 -11.68
CA ASP A 110 11.96 -20.32 -11.55
C ASP A 110 11.18 -19.22 -10.81
N SER A 111 11.67 -18.80 -9.64
CA SER A 111 11.09 -17.70 -8.86
C SER A 111 11.34 -16.32 -9.47
N LEU A 112 12.32 -16.21 -10.38
CA LEU A 112 12.63 -14.98 -11.12
C LEU A 112 11.82 -14.87 -12.43
N SER A 113 11.04 -15.90 -12.78
CA SER A 113 10.11 -15.86 -13.91
C SER A 113 8.81 -15.17 -13.51
N TRP A 114 8.89 -13.87 -13.24
CA TRP A 114 7.77 -13.06 -12.76
C TRP A 114 6.63 -13.02 -13.77
N LYS A 115 5.40 -13.13 -13.27
CA LYS A 115 4.17 -13.05 -14.06
C LYS A 115 3.31 -11.86 -13.67
N ASN A 116 3.36 -11.42 -12.42
CA ASN A 116 2.70 -10.20 -11.96
C ASN A 116 3.66 -9.34 -11.14
N ILE A 117 3.57 -8.02 -11.32
CA ILE A 117 4.26 -7.02 -10.51
C ILE A 117 3.22 -6.09 -9.90
N TYR A 118 3.31 -5.86 -8.61
CA TYR A 118 2.42 -5.00 -7.85
C TYR A 118 3.22 -3.79 -7.40
N LEU A 119 2.78 -2.59 -7.78
CA LEU A 119 3.36 -1.32 -7.36
C LEU A 119 2.34 -0.58 -6.50
N GLU A 120 2.61 -0.50 -5.20
CA GLU A 120 1.77 0.20 -4.23
C GLU A 120 2.12 1.70 -4.24
N ASP A 121 1.12 2.52 -3.93
CA ASP A 121 1.21 3.97 -3.95
C ASP A 121 2.21 4.54 -2.94
N TYR A 122 2.44 3.87 -1.81
CA TYR A 122 3.43 4.26 -0.79
C TYR A 122 4.83 3.65 -1.00
N GLY A 123 5.18 3.32 -2.25
CA GLY A 123 6.56 2.94 -2.61
C GLY A 123 6.92 1.51 -2.24
N ARG A 124 5.95 0.60 -2.19
CA ARG A 124 6.19 -0.85 -2.02
C ARG A 124 5.98 -1.60 -3.32
N ALA A 125 6.84 -2.58 -3.58
CA ALA A 125 6.77 -3.40 -4.77
C ALA A 125 6.78 -4.89 -4.40
N THR A 126 6.00 -5.69 -5.14
CA THR A 126 5.99 -7.15 -5.04
C THR A 126 6.04 -7.77 -6.43
N PHE A 127 6.96 -8.69 -6.66
CA PHE A 127 7.19 -9.39 -7.91
C PHE A 127 6.79 -10.85 -7.69
N SER A 128 5.68 -11.28 -8.29
CA SER A 128 5.14 -12.62 -8.12
C SER A 128 5.46 -13.49 -9.34
N PRO A 129 6.09 -14.66 -9.17
CA PRO A 129 6.20 -15.66 -10.23
C PRO A 129 4.86 -16.33 -10.52
N ASN A 130 4.01 -16.57 -9.51
CA ASN A 130 2.73 -17.22 -9.75
C ASN A 130 1.71 -16.20 -10.35
N PRO A 131 1.10 -16.52 -11.50
CA PRO A 131 0.14 -15.63 -12.16
C PRO A 131 -1.20 -15.49 -11.42
N TYR A 132 -1.52 -16.42 -10.52
CA TYR A 132 -2.82 -16.53 -9.84
C TYR A 132 -2.79 -16.05 -8.38
N VAL A 133 -1.68 -16.25 -7.67
CA VAL A 133 -1.55 -15.93 -6.24
C VAL A 133 -0.16 -15.37 -5.93
N VAL A 134 -0.06 -14.50 -4.91
CA VAL A 134 1.23 -14.05 -4.38
C VAL A 134 1.69 -15.05 -3.32
N GLU A 135 2.74 -15.81 -3.65
CA GLU A 135 3.39 -16.76 -2.74
C GLU A 135 4.59 -16.10 -2.06
N SER A 136 4.47 -15.70 -0.79
CA SER A 136 5.54 -14.99 -0.07
C SER A 136 6.89 -15.73 -0.04
N ALA A 137 6.89 -17.06 -0.14
CA ALA A 137 8.10 -17.88 -0.17
C ALA A 137 8.91 -17.75 -1.47
N ARG A 138 8.30 -17.22 -2.54
CA ARG A 138 8.88 -17.16 -3.89
C ARG A 138 8.79 -15.79 -4.53
N ALA A 139 7.93 -14.92 -4.00
CA ALA A 139 7.83 -13.53 -4.42
C ALA A 139 9.04 -12.73 -3.90
N MET A 140 9.46 -11.74 -4.68
CA MET A 140 10.38 -10.71 -4.23
C MET A 140 9.56 -9.50 -3.80
N ALA A 141 9.81 -8.98 -2.60
CA ALA A 141 9.06 -7.84 -2.09
C ALA A 141 10.00 -6.81 -1.46
N GLY A 142 9.63 -5.54 -1.53
CA GLY A 142 10.47 -4.50 -1.00
C GLY A 142 9.96 -3.10 -1.28
N LYS A 143 10.89 -2.16 -1.33
CA LYS A 143 10.59 -0.75 -1.57
C LYS A 143 11.03 -0.35 -2.97
N TYR A 144 10.35 0.64 -3.55
CA TYR A 144 10.78 1.28 -4.78
C TYR A 144 10.71 2.79 -4.67
N ILE A 145 11.57 3.46 -5.44
CA ILE A 145 11.59 4.91 -5.59
C ILE A 145 11.64 5.19 -7.08
N TYR A 146 10.67 5.95 -7.57
CA TYR A 146 10.64 6.43 -8.95
C TYR A 146 11.28 7.81 -9.03
N THR A 147 12.17 7.99 -10.01
CA THR A 147 12.81 9.28 -10.31
C THR A 147 12.34 9.75 -11.67
N GLU A 148 11.39 10.69 -11.70
CA GLU A 148 10.74 11.18 -12.93
C GLU A 148 11.75 11.74 -13.95
N GLN A 149 12.72 12.52 -13.49
CA GLN A 149 13.76 13.14 -14.33
C GLN A 149 14.60 12.13 -15.11
N GLN A 150 14.82 10.95 -14.54
CA GLN A 150 15.65 9.90 -15.13
C GLN A 150 14.81 8.78 -15.75
N GLN A 151 13.48 8.80 -15.55
CA GLN A 151 12.58 7.70 -15.88
C GLN A 151 13.09 6.34 -15.36
N THR A 152 13.66 6.34 -14.15
CA THR A 152 14.20 5.13 -13.51
C THR A 152 13.39 4.78 -12.27
N ILE A 153 13.23 3.48 -12.02
CA ILE A 153 12.79 2.95 -10.74
C ILE A 153 13.97 2.24 -10.09
N ARG A 154 14.31 2.67 -8.88
CA ARG A 154 15.21 1.93 -7.99
C ARG A 154 14.38 1.03 -7.09
N PHE A 155 14.61 -0.26 -7.13
CA PHE A 155 14.02 -1.19 -6.16
C PHE A 155 15.07 -1.68 -5.18
N VAL A 156 14.65 -1.82 -3.93
CA VAL A 156 15.38 -2.51 -2.87
C VAL A 156 14.50 -3.68 -2.47
N LEU A 157 14.76 -4.84 -3.08
CA LEU A 157 13.93 -6.03 -2.93
C LEU A 157 14.61 -7.04 -2.02
N HIS A 158 13.78 -7.78 -1.29
CA HIS A 158 14.18 -8.93 -0.52
C HIS A 158 13.53 -10.18 -1.12
N SER A 159 14.32 -11.24 -1.24
CA SER A 159 13.86 -12.57 -1.64
C SER A 159 14.14 -13.54 -0.50
N PRO A 160 13.28 -14.52 -0.22
CA PRO A 160 13.60 -15.59 0.71
C PRO A 160 14.84 -16.40 0.30
N ALA A 161 15.18 -16.40 -1.00
CA ALA A 161 16.28 -17.16 -1.57
C ALA A 161 17.60 -16.38 -1.72
N SER A 162 17.63 -15.06 -1.46
CA SER A 162 18.84 -14.25 -1.61
C SER A 162 18.86 -13.05 -0.66
N ALA A 163 20.05 -12.54 -0.35
CA ALA A 163 20.20 -11.30 0.41
C ALA A 163 19.51 -10.13 -0.29
N THR A 164 19.24 -9.05 0.45
CA THR A 164 18.65 -7.81 -0.10
C THR A 164 19.41 -7.38 -1.34
N ASP A 165 18.72 -7.33 -2.48
CA ASP A 165 19.28 -6.92 -3.75
C ASP A 165 18.71 -5.56 -4.17
N THR A 166 19.60 -4.70 -4.65
CA THR A 166 19.23 -3.38 -5.16
C THR A 166 19.29 -3.42 -6.67
N LEU A 167 18.13 -3.45 -7.30
CA LEU A 167 18.01 -3.46 -8.76
C LEU A 167 17.55 -2.10 -9.28
N TYR A 168 18.09 -1.72 -10.42
CA TYR A 168 17.73 -0.50 -11.12
C TYR A 168 17.02 -0.87 -12.43
N ALA A 169 15.81 -0.37 -12.60
CA ALA A 169 15.06 -0.51 -13.83
C ALA A 169 14.92 0.84 -14.52
N ALA A 170 15.37 0.92 -15.77
CA ALA A 170 14.96 1.99 -16.67
C ALA A 170 13.54 1.68 -17.15
N VAL A 171 12.64 2.66 -17.02
CA VAL A 171 11.21 2.51 -17.31
C VAL A 171 10.81 3.42 -18.44
N THR A 172 10.15 2.85 -19.43
CA THR A 172 9.51 3.60 -20.51
C THR A 172 8.04 3.25 -20.59
N MET A 173 7.19 4.24 -20.85
CA MET A 173 5.74 4.09 -21.02
C MET A 173 5.37 4.36 -22.48
N PRO A 174 5.43 3.34 -23.36
CA PRO A 174 5.17 3.54 -24.79
C PRO A 174 3.71 3.88 -25.09
N ALA A 175 2.78 3.47 -24.23
CA ALA A 175 1.35 3.75 -24.33
C ALA A 175 0.70 3.74 -22.94
N ALA A 176 -0.49 4.33 -22.82
CA ALA A 176 -1.25 4.28 -21.58
C ALA A 176 -1.54 2.83 -21.17
N GLY A 177 -1.22 2.49 -19.91
CA GLY A 177 -1.39 1.12 -19.40
C GLY A 177 -0.35 0.12 -19.88
N HIS A 178 0.70 0.55 -20.60
CA HIS A 178 1.81 -0.30 -21.01
C HIS A 178 3.14 0.24 -20.47
N MET A 179 3.96 -0.67 -19.95
CA MET A 179 5.30 -0.35 -19.47
C MET A 179 6.32 -1.30 -20.08
N GLN A 180 7.50 -0.77 -20.37
CA GLN A 180 8.66 -1.57 -20.72
C GLN A 180 9.81 -1.24 -19.77
N TRP A 181 10.37 -2.27 -19.16
CA TRP A 181 11.49 -2.13 -18.24
C TRP A 181 12.74 -2.79 -18.80
N LYS A 182 13.88 -2.14 -18.57
CA LYS A 182 15.20 -2.71 -18.82
C LYS A 182 16.01 -2.62 -17.53
N MET A 183 16.57 -3.74 -17.10
CA MET A 183 17.31 -3.82 -15.84
C MET A 183 18.44 -4.84 -15.95
N VAL A 184 19.37 -4.74 -15.01
CA VAL A 184 20.39 -5.77 -14.76
C VAL A 184 20.07 -6.37 -13.41
N CYS A 185 19.85 -7.68 -13.37
CA CYS A 185 19.62 -8.46 -12.16
C CYS A 185 20.81 -9.39 -11.98
N ASP A 186 21.57 -9.24 -10.90
CA ASP A 186 22.88 -9.87 -10.73
C ASP A 186 23.83 -9.63 -11.92
N LYS A 187 23.96 -10.61 -12.82
CA LYS A 187 24.79 -10.58 -14.04
C LYS A 187 23.96 -10.65 -15.32
N ASP A 188 22.65 -10.74 -15.18
CA ASP A 188 21.74 -10.98 -16.28
C ASP A 188 21.06 -9.69 -16.71
N THR A 189 21.01 -9.49 -18.03
CA THR A 189 20.15 -8.45 -18.61
C THR A 189 18.72 -8.94 -18.64
N VAL A 190 17.80 -8.17 -18.08
CA VAL A 190 16.38 -8.49 -18.04
C VAL A 190 15.58 -7.38 -18.72
N SER A 191 14.70 -7.75 -19.64
CA SER A 191 13.72 -6.86 -20.26
C SER A 191 12.32 -7.38 -19.98
N LEU A 192 11.43 -6.49 -19.56
CA LEU A 192 10.03 -6.80 -19.28
C LEU A 192 9.12 -5.96 -20.16
N MET A 193 8.07 -6.59 -20.67
CA MET A 193 6.89 -5.90 -21.21
C MET A 193 5.71 -6.15 -20.29
N LEU A 194 5.03 -5.08 -19.91
CA LEU A 194 4.05 -5.06 -18.85
C LEU A 194 2.76 -4.41 -19.34
N THR A 195 1.62 -5.00 -19.01
CA THR A 195 0.28 -4.42 -19.21
C THR A 195 -0.43 -4.24 -17.88
N LYS A 196 -1.01 -3.06 -17.67
CA LYS A 196 -1.77 -2.73 -16.46
C LYS A 196 -3.04 -3.57 -16.42
N VAL A 197 -3.26 -4.24 -15.30
CA VAL A 197 -4.50 -4.97 -15.06
C VAL A 197 -5.52 -3.95 -14.54
N PRO A 198 -6.69 -3.78 -15.20
CA PRO A 198 -7.73 -2.89 -14.71
C PRO A 198 -8.20 -3.32 -13.32
N GLU A 199 -8.44 -2.36 -12.42
CA GLU A 199 -8.91 -2.63 -11.04
C GLU A 199 -10.31 -3.28 -10.98
N ASN A 200 -11.01 -3.41 -12.12
CA ASN A 200 -12.40 -3.85 -12.21
C ASN A 200 -12.62 -5.37 -12.37
N LEU A 201 -11.68 -6.24 -11.99
CA LEU A 201 -11.84 -7.70 -12.16
C LEU A 201 -12.42 -8.44 -10.94
N HIS A 202 -12.76 -7.74 -9.86
CA HIS A 202 -13.39 -8.31 -8.66
C HIS A 202 -14.48 -7.40 -8.07
N ARG A 203 -15.47 -7.02 -8.88
CA ARG A 203 -16.77 -6.55 -8.36
C ARG A 203 -17.85 -7.55 -8.68
#